data_AF-A0A842W6C0-F1
#
_entry.id   AF-A0A842W6C0-F1
#
_cell.length_a   1.000
_cell.length_b   1.000
_cell.length_c   1.000
_cell.angle_alpha   90.00
_cell.angle_beta   90.00
_cell.angle_gamma   90.00
#
_symmetry.space_group_name_H-M   'P 1'
#
loop_
_entity.id
_entity.type
_entity.pdbx_description
1 polymer ?
#
loop_
_entity_poly.entity_id
_entity_poly.type
_entity_poly.pdbx_seq_one_letter_code
_entity_poly.pdbx_strand_id
1 'polypeptide(L)'
;MAKKKAKKKAKKKSKGKRSSYIAKAPIRRLMKAEGANLVAEDAVATLIKQLTKVAENVTKTAIKLVKEDKRKRITGADIIVASRK
;
A
#
# COMPACT_ATOMS: atom_id res chain seq x y z
N MET A 1 -27.90 25.93 41.18
CA MET A 1 -26.62 25.96 40.40
C MET A 1 -26.38 24.59 39.77
N ALA A 2 -26.80 24.36 38.52
CA ALA A 2 -26.68 23.07 37.83
C ALA A 2 -25.42 23.04 36.96
N LYS A 3 -24.36 22.34 37.40
CA LYS A 3 -23.14 22.10 36.60
C LYS A 3 -23.43 21.05 35.52
N LYS A 4 -23.70 21.51 34.30
CA LYS A 4 -23.86 20.69 33.10
C LYS A 4 -22.48 20.13 32.68
N LYS A 5 -22.26 18.82 32.85
CA LYS A 5 -21.06 18.12 32.38
C LYS A 5 -20.99 18.18 30.84
N ALA A 6 -20.02 18.91 30.31
CA ALA A 6 -19.74 18.96 28.88
C ALA A 6 -19.11 17.63 28.42
N LYS A 7 -19.93 16.76 27.83
CA LYS A 7 -19.51 15.52 27.19
C LYS A 7 -18.73 15.90 25.91
N LYS A 8 -17.39 15.91 25.97
CA LYS A 8 -16.53 16.14 24.79
C LYS A 8 -16.88 15.10 23.72
N LYS A 9 -17.47 15.55 22.62
CA LYS A 9 -17.80 14.76 21.43
C LYS A 9 -16.53 14.06 20.93
N ALA A 10 -16.54 12.73 20.91
CA ALA A 10 -15.51 11.95 20.25
C ALA A 10 -15.43 12.37 18.78
N LYS A 11 -14.28 12.93 18.35
CA LYS A 11 -14.02 13.23 16.93
C LYS A 11 -14.14 11.93 16.15
N LYS A 12 -15.24 11.82 15.39
CA LYS A 12 -15.49 10.73 14.44
C LYS A 12 -14.34 10.75 13.42
N LYS A 13 -13.38 9.81 13.55
CA LYS A 13 -12.29 9.65 12.58
C LYS A 13 -12.93 9.47 11.20
N SER A 14 -12.71 10.42 10.31
CA SER A 14 -13.10 10.31 8.91
C SER A 14 -12.47 9.03 8.37
N LYS A 15 -13.31 8.13 7.84
CA LYS A 15 -12.84 6.91 7.15
C LYS A 15 -12.04 7.37 5.93
N GLY A 16 -10.72 7.49 6.09
CA GLY A 16 -9.80 7.77 4.99
C GLY A 16 -10.03 6.77 3.86
N LYS A 17 -10.13 7.29 2.65
CA LYS A 17 -10.30 6.55 1.40
C LYS A 17 -9.35 5.33 1.39
N ARG A 18 -9.89 4.12 1.44
CA ARG A 18 -9.13 2.84 1.48
C ARG A 18 -8.55 2.47 0.11
N SER A 19 -8.11 3.43 -0.69
CA SER A 19 -7.76 3.19 -2.10
C SER A 19 -6.30 2.80 -2.31
N SER A 20 -5.62 2.29 -1.28
CA SER A 20 -4.24 1.83 -1.43
C SER A 20 -4.11 0.41 -0.91
N TYR A 21 -3.61 -0.47 -1.78
CA TYR A 21 -3.22 -1.84 -1.45
C TYR A 21 -2.08 -1.89 -0.41
N ILE A 22 -1.36 -0.79 -0.21
CA ILE A 22 -0.20 -0.68 0.68
C ILE A 22 -0.48 0.35 1.78
N ALA A 23 -0.28 -0.05 3.04
CA ALA A 23 -0.47 0.85 4.17
C ALA A 23 0.66 1.89 4.28
N LYS A 24 0.30 3.14 4.63
CA LYS A 24 1.26 4.24 4.83
C LYS A 24 2.26 4.00 5.97
N ALA A 25 1.79 3.44 7.09
CA ALA A 25 2.62 3.29 8.29
C ALA A 25 3.80 2.33 8.12
N PRO A 26 3.65 1.13 7.52
CA PRO A 26 4.78 0.25 7.20
C PRO A 26 5.81 0.89 6.27
N ILE A 27 5.36 1.59 5.21
CA ILE A 27 6.26 2.28 4.28
C ILE A 27 7.04 3.38 4.99
N ARG A 28 6.36 4.18 5.82
CA ARG A 28 7.04 5.23 6.60
C ARG A 28 8.05 4.65 7.59
N ARG A 29 7.75 3.50 8.21
CA ARG A 29 8.68 2.79 9.09
C ARG A 29 9.90 2.29 8.33
N LEU A 30 9.70 1.74 7.13
CA LEU A 30 10.78 1.34 6.24
C LEU A 30 11.66 2.54 5.88
N MET A 31 11.10 3.65 5.43
CA MET A 31 11.87 4.86 5.10
C MET A 31 12.72 5.35 6.28
N LYS A 32 12.18 5.31 7.51
CA LYS A 32 12.93 5.67 8.72
C LYS A 32 14.04 4.68 9.06
N ALA A 33 13.80 3.39 8.87
CA ALA A 33 14.80 2.35 9.11
C ALA A 33 15.98 2.47 8.13
N GLU A 34 15.73 2.88 6.90
CA GLU A 34 16.77 3.20 5.89
C GLU A 34 17.50 4.55 6.15
N GLY A 35 17.16 5.27 7.24
CA GLY A 35 17.85 6.48 7.66
C GLY A 35 17.14 7.80 7.36
N ALA A 36 15.89 7.79 6.87
CA ALA A 36 15.13 9.02 6.69
C ALA A 36 14.62 9.59 8.03
N ASN A 37 15.25 10.66 8.53
CA ASN A 37 14.84 11.31 9.79
C ASN A 37 13.46 11.98 9.69
N LEU A 38 13.24 12.73 8.61
CA LEU A 38 11.98 13.42 8.31
C LEU A 38 11.40 12.86 7.02
N VAL A 39 10.14 12.43 7.10
CA VAL A 39 9.41 11.84 5.97
C VAL A 39 8.09 12.57 5.84
N ALA A 40 7.92 13.27 4.72
CA ALA A 40 6.71 13.98 4.37
C ALA A 40 5.59 13.02 3.90
N GLU A 41 4.33 13.40 4.11
CA GLU A 41 3.15 12.59 3.80
C GLU A 41 3.01 12.29 2.30
N ASP A 42 3.38 13.27 1.46
CA ASP A 42 3.35 13.22 0.00
C ASP A 42 4.42 12.26 -0.56
N ALA A 43 5.61 12.24 0.03
CA ALA A 43 6.67 11.30 -0.33
C ALA A 43 6.23 9.85 -0.09
N VAL A 44 5.61 9.57 1.06
CA VAL A 44 5.04 8.24 1.36
C VAL A 44 3.96 7.88 0.35
N ALA A 45 3.05 8.82 0.05
CA ALA A 45 1.98 8.59 -0.91
C ALA A 45 2.52 8.32 -2.32
N THR A 46 3.59 9.01 -2.72
CA THR A 46 4.22 8.84 -4.03
C THR A 46 4.94 7.50 -4.13
N LEU A 47 5.69 7.11 -3.10
CA LEU A 47 6.33 5.80 -3.03
C LEU A 47 5.29 4.67 -3.13
N ILE A 48 4.19 4.79 -2.39
CA ILE A 48 3.08 3.83 -2.46
C ILE A 48 2.51 3.72 -3.88
N LYS A 49 2.31 4.84 -4.57
CA LYS A 49 1.83 4.85 -5.96
C LYS A 49 2.81 4.12 -6.89
N GLN A 50 4.10 4.39 -6.77
CA GLN A 50 5.12 3.75 -7.60
C GLN A 50 5.17 2.23 -7.35
N LEU A 51 5.20 1.81 -6.09
CA LEU A 51 5.19 0.39 -5.72
C LEU A 51 3.92 -0.31 -6.22
N THR A 52 2.76 0.35 -6.12
CA THR A 52 1.49 -0.20 -6.62
C THR A 52 1.54 -0.38 -8.13
N LYS A 53 2.06 0.62 -8.87
CA LYS A 53 2.21 0.55 -10.33
C LYS A 53 3.11 -0.61 -10.76
N VAL A 54 4.24 -0.79 -10.08
CA VAL A 54 5.17 -1.90 -10.35
C VAL A 54 4.49 -3.23 -10.04
N ALA A 55 3.84 -3.37 -8.88
CA ALA A 55 3.13 -4.58 -8.49
C ALA A 55 2.02 -4.95 -9.48
N GLU A 56 1.23 -3.97 -9.94
CA GLU A 56 0.20 -4.19 -10.97
C GLU A 56 0.79 -4.67 -12.30
N ASN A 57 1.90 -4.07 -12.74
CA ASN A 57 2.57 -4.47 -13.98
C ASN A 57 3.10 -5.90 -13.89
N VAL A 58 3.81 -6.23 -12.81
CA VAL A 58 4.35 -7.58 -12.58
C VAL A 58 3.20 -8.60 -12.51
N THR A 59 2.11 -8.26 -11.81
CA THR A 59 0.93 -9.15 -11.71
C THR A 59 0.28 -9.37 -13.08
N LYS A 60 0.10 -8.31 -13.89
CA LYS A 60 -0.44 -8.44 -15.25
C LYS A 60 0.44 -9.31 -16.14
N THR A 61 1.76 -9.14 -16.06
CA THR A 61 2.71 -9.96 -16.81
C THR A 61 2.68 -11.41 -16.35
N ALA A 62 2.67 -11.68 -15.05
CA ALA A 62 2.58 -13.02 -14.50
C ALA A 62 1.26 -13.71 -14.90
N ILE A 63 0.13 -12.99 -14.89
CA ILE A 63 -1.16 -13.52 -15.37
C ILE A 63 -1.07 -13.91 -16.85
N LYS A 64 -0.43 -13.11 -17.70
CA LYS A 64 -0.24 -13.45 -19.11
C LYS A 64 0.59 -14.74 -19.24
N LEU A 65 1.73 -14.83 -18.57
CA LEU A 65 2.59 -16.03 -18.60
C LEU A 65 1.83 -17.29 -18.16
N VAL A 66 1.07 -17.19 -17.07
CA VAL A 66 0.27 -18.30 -16.53
C VAL A 66 -0.84 -18.73 -17.49
N LYS A 67 -1.46 -17.77 -18.20
CA LYS A 67 -2.48 -18.05 -19.23
C LYS A 67 -1.89 -18.74 -20.47
N GLU A 68 -0.72 -18.30 -20.94
CA GLU A 68 0.00 -18.95 -22.06
C GLU A 68 0.32 -20.41 -21.71
N ASP A 69 0.71 -20.66 -20.46
CA ASP A 69 1.02 -21.99 -19.93
C ASP A 69 -0.23 -22.81 -19.53
N LYS A 70 -1.44 -22.31 -19.85
CA LYS A 70 -2.75 -22.92 -19.51
C LYS A 70 -2.95 -23.24 -18.02
N ARG A 71 -2.11 -22.68 -17.14
CA ARG A 71 -2.22 -22.83 -15.69
C ARG A 71 -3.26 -21.84 -15.15
N LYS A 72 -3.96 -22.22 -14.08
CA LYS A 72 -4.95 -21.35 -13.41
C LYS A 72 -4.40 -20.60 -12.20
N ARG A 73 -3.23 -21.01 -11.71
CA ARG A 73 -2.62 -20.50 -10.47
C ARG A 73 -1.30 -19.81 -10.78
N ILE A 74 -1.18 -18.58 -10.28
CA ILE A 74 0.07 -17.83 -10.27
C ILE A 74 0.96 -18.39 -9.16
N THR A 75 2.21 -18.69 -9.48
CA THR A 75 3.21 -19.19 -8.54
C THR A 75 4.32 -18.16 -8.31
N GLY A 76 5.16 -18.39 -7.29
CA GLY A 76 6.32 -17.53 -7.03
C GLY A 76 7.30 -17.48 -8.21
N ALA A 77 7.45 -18.59 -8.95
CA ALA A 77 8.29 -18.63 -10.15
C ALA A 77 7.76 -17.68 -11.24
N ASP A 78 6.45 -17.62 -11.44
CA ASP A 78 5.83 -16.74 -12.44
C ASP A 78 6.05 -15.26 -12.09
N ILE A 79 5.97 -14.91 -10.80
CA ILE A 79 6.24 -13.56 -10.31
C ILE A 79 7.72 -13.19 -10.48
N ILE A 80 8.64 -14.12 -10.19
CA ILE A 80 10.08 -13.89 -10.37
C ILE A 80 10.39 -13.65 -11.85
N VAL A 81 9.87 -14.48 -12.74
CA VAL A 81 10.04 -14.31 -14.20
C VAL A 81 9.41 -13.00 -14.66
N ALA A 82 8.21 -12.68 -14.20
CA ALA A 82 7.53 -11.43 -14.55
C ALA A 82 8.23 -10.17 -13.99
N SER A 83 8.97 -10.28 -12.88
CA SER A 83 9.71 -9.16 -12.28
C SER A 83 11.03 -8.83 -12.98
N ARG A 84 11.57 -9.78 -13.76
CA ARG A 84 12.85 -9.66 -14.48
C ARG A 84 12.68 -9.20 -15.93
N LYS A 85 11.44 -9.13 -16.42
CA LYS A 85 11.07 -8.74 -17.77
C LYS A 85 10.63 -7.28 -17.81
#